data_AF-A0A0B2NSM3-F1
#
_entry.id   AF-A0A0B2NSM3-F1
#
_cell.length_a   1.000
_cell.length_b   1.000
_cell.length_c   1.000
_cell.angle_alpha   90.00
_cell.angle_beta   90.00
_cell.angle_gamma   90.00
#
_symmetry.space_group_name_H-M   'P 1'
#
loop_
_entity.id
_entity.type
_entity.pdbx_description
1 polymer ?
#
loop_
_entity_poly.entity_id
_entity_poly.type
_entity_poly.pdbx_seq_one_letter_code
_entity_poly.pdbx_strand_id
1 'polypeptide(L)'
;MNEPGGSGQSSRFGDSFVDVEGLLLFMLCSKSGDLAMADMRFLKDDPWVYLKEKNPSLVSYGEVRNIVVHCYRGQVFVAKEGALEVWSSVEQRENSGSGAEGFYRRDFMDKREDSERGVIKKIEGGGYRLFVSREDVEGIEVWERLANLVR
;
A
#
# COMPACT_ATOMS: atom_id res chain seq x y z
N MET A 1 -5.90 7.60 -29.58
CA MET A 1 -6.48 6.31 -29.13
C MET A 1 -6.24 6.29 -27.63
N ASN A 2 -7.30 6.41 -26.84
CA ASN A 2 -7.24 6.80 -25.42
C ASN A 2 -6.96 5.58 -24.54
N GLU A 3 -5.97 5.70 -23.66
CA GLU A 3 -5.77 4.78 -22.54
C GLU A 3 -6.80 5.09 -21.44
N PRO A 4 -7.23 4.08 -20.65
CA PRO A 4 -8.11 4.32 -19.51
C PRO A 4 -7.33 5.10 -18.44
N GLY A 5 -7.79 6.33 -18.14
CA GLY A 5 -7.10 7.29 -17.27
C GLY A 5 -6.98 8.71 -17.86
N GLY A 6 -7.65 9.02 -18.98
CA GLY A 6 -7.53 10.32 -19.64
C GLY A 6 -8.22 11.49 -18.92
N SER A 7 -7.43 12.54 -18.65
CA SER A 7 -7.80 13.95 -18.48
C SER A 7 -8.44 14.44 -17.18
N GLY A 8 -8.12 13.82 -16.04
CA GLY A 8 -8.29 14.42 -14.71
C GLY A 8 -7.19 13.89 -13.79
N GLN A 9 -6.27 14.75 -13.35
CA GLN A 9 -5.15 14.42 -12.43
C GLN A 9 -4.08 13.41 -12.91
N SER A 10 -4.26 12.71 -14.04
CA SER A 10 -3.40 11.59 -14.45
C SER A 10 -2.03 11.90 -15.06
N SER A 11 -1.67 13.18 -15.28
CA SER A 11 -0.31 13.54 -15.71
C SER A 11 0.76 13.31 -14.64
N ARG A 12 0.34 12.99 -13.41
CA ARG A 12 1.21 12.72 -12.25
C ARG A 12 1.66 11.27 -12.14
N PHE A 13 1.27 10.37 -13.04
CA PHE A 13 1.68 8.96 -12.92
C PHE A 13 2.96 8.70 -13.74
N GLY A 14 3.93 8.03 -13.11
CA GLY A 14 5.01 7.32 -13.77
C GLY A 14 4.62 5.83 -13.88
N ASP A 15 5.58 4.92 -13.75
CA ASP A 15 5.28 3.48 -13.59
C ASP A 15 4.37 3.28 -12.37
N SER A 16 3.24 2.59 -12.55
CA SER A 16 2.26 2.35 -11.48
C SER A 16 2.33 0.89 -11.06
N PHE A 17 2.39 0.66 -9.76
CA PHE A 17 2.44 -0.70 -9.18
C PHE A 17 1.07 -1.04 -8.63
N VAL A 18 0.52 -2.18 -9.05
CA VAL A 18 -0.84 -2.58 -8.71
C VAL A 18 -0.85 -3.98 -8.13
N ASP A 19 -1.61 -4.18 -7.06
CA ASP A 19 -2.02 -5.50 -6.59
C ASP A 19 -3.52 -5.52 -6.28
N VAL A 20 -4.09 -6.73 -6.14
CA VAL A 20 -5.52 -6.96 -6.06
C VAL A 20 -5.85 -7.81 -4.85
N GLU A 21 -6.88 -7.43 -4.12
CA GLU A 21 -7.48 -8.28 -3.10
C GLU A 21 -9.00 -8.35 -3.26
N GLY A 22 -9.48 -9.55 -3.58
CA GLY A 22 -10.88 -9.79 -3.87
C GLY A 22 -11.34 -8.94 -5.06
N LEU A 23 -12.16 -7.91 -4.78
CA LEU A 23 -12.70 -6.98 -5.78
C LEU A 23 -12.07 -5.58 -5.73
N LEU A 24 -11.03 -5.39 -4.91
CA LEU A 24 -10.37 -4.11 -4.72
C LEU A 24 -9.02 -4.12 -5.44
N LEU A 25 -8.79 -3.09 -6.27
CA LEU A 25 -7.50 -2.75 -6.84
C LEU A 25 -6.80 -1.76 -5.93
N PHE A 26 -5.51 -1.96 -5.70
CA PHE A 26 -4.65 -0.99 -5.01
C PHE A 26 -3.51 -0.60 -5.92
N MET A 27 -3.31 0.70 -6.10
CA MET A 27 -2.30 1.27 -6.99
C MET A 27 -1.42 2.24 -6.21
N LEU A 28 -0.10 2.06 -6.29
CA LEU A 28 0.87 3.03 -5.78
C LEU A 28 1.44 3.85 -6.93
N CYS A 29 1.37 5.17 -6.78
CA CYS A 29 1.95 6.13 -7.71
C CYS A 29 3.45 6.28 -7.46
N SER A 30 4.31 5.95 -8.42
CA SER A 30 5.77 6.14 -8.29
C SER A 30 6.18 7.60 -8.12
N LYS A 31 5.50 8.56 -8.76
CA LYS A 31 5.89 9.98 -8.72
C LYS A 31 5.47 10.68 -7.44
N SER A 32 4.31 10.33 -6.86
CA SER A 32 3.83 10.98 -5.63
C SER A 32 3.98 10.14 -4.37
N GLY A 33 4.14 8.82 -4.52
CA GLY A 33 4.14 7.87 -3.41
C GLY A 33 2.77 7.62 -2.80
N ASP A 34 1.71 8.17 -3.39
CA ASP A 34 0.33 8.00 -2.93
C ASP A 34 -0.19 6.60 -3.26
N LEU A 35 -0.92 6.01 -2.32
CA LEU A 35 -1.66 4.77 -2.51
C LEU A 35 -3.13 5.12 -2.81
N ALA A 36 -3.68 4.54 -3.86
CA ALA A 36 -5.08 4.67 -4.25
C ALA A 36 -5.76 3.31 -4.34
N MET A 37 -7.07 3.30 -4.13
CA MET A 37 -7.89 2.11 -4.23
C MET A 37 -9.03 2.32 -5.23
N ALA A 38 -9.41 1.28 -5.97
CA ALA A 38 -10.61 1.25 -6.78
C ALA A 38 -11.38 -0.06 -6.59
N ASP A 39 -12.71 0.01 -6.63
CA ASP A 39 -13.56 -1.19 -6.62
C ASP A 39 -13.85 -1.62 -8.05
N MET A 40 -13.49 -2.86 -8.40
CA MET A 40 -13.65 -3.40 -9.76
C MET A 40 -15.11 -3.44 -10.24
N ARG A 41 -16.08 -3.38 -9.33
CA ARG A 41 -17.51 -3.30 -9.68
C ARG A 41 -17.92 -1.90 -10.15
N PHE A 42 -17.11 -0.88 -9.85
CA PHE A 42 -17.43 0.53 -10.06
C PHE A 42 -16.33 1.28 -10.84
N LEU A 43 -15.79 0.67 -11.89
CA LEU A 43 -14.73 1.24 -12.75
C LEU A 43 -15.24 2.29 -13.77
N LYS A 44 -16.11 3.20 -13.34
CA LYS A 44 -16.62 4.32 -14.15
C LYS A 44 -15.62 5.49 -14.18
N ASP A 45 -16.07 6.70 -14.55
CA ASP A 45 -15.23 7.91 -14.59
C ASP A 45 -14.43 8.13 -13.29
N ASP A 46 -13.10 8.20 -13.42
CA ASP A 46 -12.07 8.25 -12.35
C ASP A 46 -12.43 7.44 -11.09
N PRO A 47 -12.20 6.10 -11.10
CA PRO A 47 -12.66 5.23 -10.02
C PRO A 47 -11.74 5.24 -8.79
N TRP A 48 -10.63 5.99 -8.85
CA TRP A 48 -9.58 5.95 -7.85
C TRP A 48 -9.92 6.80 -6.63
N VAL A 49 -9.88 6.17 -5.45
CA VAL A 49 -9.92 6.88 -4.18
C VAL A 49 -8.55 6.83 -3.52
N TYR A 50 -7.91 8.00 -3.43
CA TYR A 50 -6.61 8.15 -2.80
C TYR A 50 -6.71 7.97 -1.28
N LEU A 51 -5.92 7.03 -0.75
CA LEU A 51 -5.81 6.78 0.67
C LEU A 51 -4.92 7.87 1.28
N LYS A 52 -5.46 8.55 2.30
CA LYS A 52 -4.77 9.67 2.94
C LYS A 52 -4.35 9.29 4.35
N GLU A 53 -3.07 9.47 4.64
CA GLU A 53 -2.57 9.43 6.00
C GLU A 53 -2.85 10.78 6.68
N LYS A 54 -3.50 10.73 7.85
CA LYS A 54 -3.88 11.92 8.62
C LYS A 54 -2.78 12.38 9.54
N ASN A 55 -1.85 11.49 9.90
CA ASN A 55 -0.68 11.80 10.71
C ASN A 55 0.41 12.43 9.83
N PRO A 56 0.73 13.72 10.01
CA PRO A 56 1.74 14.41 9.21
C PRO A 56 3.13 13.77 9.30
N SER A 57 3.45 13.08 10.40
CA SER A 57 4.74 12.40 10.54
C SER A 57 4.88 11.13 9.71
N LEU A 58 3.78 10.65 9.14
CA LEU A 58 3.72 9.45 8.30
C LEU A 58 3.42 9.80 6.84
N VAL A 59 3.31 11.08 6.49
CA VAL A 59 3.09 11.49 5.10
C VAL A 59 4.41 11.33 4.33
N SER A 60 4.37 10.53 3.25
CA SER A 60 5.47 10.44 2.31
C SER A 60 5.36 11.57 1.28
N TYR A 61 6.49 12.21 0.97
CA TYR A 61 6.56 13.23 -0.07
C TYR A 61 7.62 12.83 -1.11
N GLY A 62 7.28 12.98 -2.39
CA GLY A 62 8.22 12.87 -3.50
C GLY A 62 8.19 11.53 -4.26
N GLU A 63 9.08 11.43 -5.24
CA GLU A 63 9.25 10.23 -6.06
C GLU A 63 9.78 9.07 -5.20
N VAL A 64 9.18 7.91 -5.39
CA VAL A 64 9.57 6.65 -4.75
C VAL A 64 10.02 5.66 -5.80
N ARG A 65 11.05 4.89 -5.46
CA ARG A 65 11.68 3.89 -6.31
C ARG A 65 11.71 2.55 -5.59
N ASN A 66 12.03 1.51 -6.37
CA ASN A 66 12.08 0.13 -5.88
C ASN A 66 10.83 -0.23 -5.06
N ILE A 67 9.68 -0.03 -5.69
CA ILE A 67 8.38 -0.21 -5.06
C ILE A 67 7.95 -1.67 -5.17
N VAL A 68 7.40 -2.20 -4.08
CA VAL A 68 6.61 -3.43 -4.09
C VAL A 68 5.28 -3.14 -3.43
N VAL A 69 4.18 -3.44 -4.10
CA VAL A 69 2.83 -3.42 -3.52
C VAL A 69 2.37 -4.87 -3.44
N HIS A 70 1.90 -5.29 -2.27
CA HIS A 70 1.34 -6.63 -2.10
C HIS A 70 0.10 -6.59 -1.22
N CYS A 71 -1.02 -7.11 -1.72
CA CYS A 71 -2.26 -7.23 -0.97
C CYS A 71 -2.37 -8.64 -0.37
N TYR A 72 -2.63 -8.70 0.93
CA TYR A 72 -2.80 -9.97 1.63
C TYR A 72 -3.64 -9.83 2.89
N ARG A 73 -4.75 -10.56 2.96
CA ARG A 73 -5.63 -10.70 4.14
C ARG A 73 -6.24 -9.39 4.66
N GLY A 74 -6.75 -8.57 3.76
CA GLY A 74 -7.39 -7.28 4.02
C GLY A 74 -6.38 -6.17 4.32
N GLN A 75 -5.12 -6.38 3.95
CA GLN A 75 -4.03 -5.46 4.19
C GLN A 75 -3.24 -5.22 2.90
N VAL A 76 -2.73 -4.00 2.75
CA VAL A 76 -1.85 -3.63 1.64
C VAL A 76 -0.47 -3.34 2.19
N PHE A 77 0.49 -4.19 1.86
CA PHE A 77 1.89 -4.00 2.18
C PHE A 77 2.55 -3.20 1.07
N VAL A 78 3.27 -2.15 1.46
CA VAL A 78 3.96 -1.27 0.54
C VAL A 78 5.41 -1.20 0.96
N ALA A 79 6.31 -1.72 0.13
CA ALA A 79 7.73 -1.46 0.25
C ALA A 79 8.14 -0.30 -0.65
N LYS A 80 8.98 0.57 -0.10
CA LYS A 80 9.64 1.66 -0.81
C LYS A 80 11.12 1.61 -0.43
N GLU A 81 11.98 1.28 -1.37
CA GLU A 81 13.38 0.96 -1.08
C GLU A 81 13.47 -0.18 -0.04
N GLY A 82 14.10 0.06 1.11
CA GLY A 82 14.17 -0.91 2.21
C GLY A 82 13.03 -0.81 3.23
N ALA A 83 12.19 0.24 3.16
CA ALA A 83 11.16 0.49 4.15
C ALA A 83 9.89 -0.34 3.90
N LEU A 84 9.22 -0.81 4.96
CA LEU A 84 8.01 -1.64 4.89
C LEU A 84 6.81 -1.04 5.64
N GLU A 85 5.80 -0.64 4.87
CA GLU A 85 4.56 -0.06 5.36
C GLU A 85 3.41 -1.07 5.23
N VAL A 86 2.40 -0.94 6.09
CA VAL A 86 1.14 -1.68 5.98
C VAL A 86 -0.04 -0.72 6.08
N TRP A 87 -1.00 -0.88 5.16
CA TRP A 87 -2.30 -0.23 5.21
C TRP A 87 -3.34 -1.26 5.58
N SER A 88 -4.03 -1.06 6.70
CA SER A 88 -5.04 -1.99 7.21
C SER A 88 -6.41 -1.35 7.20
N SER A 89 -7.44 -2.13 6.87
CA SER A 89 -8.81 -1.62 6.95
C SER A 89 -9.20 -1.31 8.40
N VAL A 90 -9.91 -0.21 8.61
CA VAL A 90 -10.46 0.22 9.90
C VAL A 90 -11.98 0.09 9.82
N GLU A 91 -12.59 -0.63 10.77
CA GLU A 91 -14.05 -0.68 10.88
C GLU A 91 -14.60 0.71 11.18
N GLN A 92 -15.51 1.19 10.33
CA GLN A 92 -16.19 2.45 10.55
C GLN A 92 -17.28 2.23 11.61
N ARG A 93 -17.17 2.91 12.76
CA ARG A 93 -18.38 3.15 13.58
C ARG A 93 -19.30 4.03 12.75
N GLU A 94 -20.55 3.60 12.56
CA GLU A 94 -21.55 3.98 11.54
C GLU A 94 -21.88 5.49 11.32
N ASN A 95 -21.07 6.46 11.74
CA ASN A 95 -21.52 7.85 11.87
C ASN A 95 -20.59 8.95 11.33
N SER A 96 -19.77 8.68 10.30
CA SER A 96 -19.04 9.75 9.61
C SER A 96 -19.20 9.68 8.09
N GLY A 97 -20.11 10.51 7.58
CA GLY A 97 -20.43 10.63 6.15
C GLY A 97 -19.33 11.29 5.30
N SER A 98 -18.12 10.75 5.28
CA SER A 98 -17.04 11.29 4.44
C SER A 98 -16.13 10.20 3.85
N GLY A 99 -16.47 9.74 2.65
CA GLY A 99 -15.55 9.14 1.67
C GLY A 99 -14.69 7.95 2.12
N ALA A 100 -13.85 7.42 1.21
CA ALA A 100 -12.95 6.32 1.57
C ALA A 100 -11.78 6.72 2.48
N GLU A 101 -11.67 8.02 2.80
CA GLU A 101 -10.66 8.65 3.66
C GLU A 101 -10.69 8.15 5.13
N GLY A 102 -11.61 7.25 5.48
CA GLY A 102 -11.71 6.61 6.79
C GLY A 102 -11.53 5.09 6.81
N PHE A 103 -11.37 4.41 5.66
CA PHE A 103 -11.37 2.95 5.64
C PHE A 103 -10.02 2.31 5.88
N TYR A 104 -8.90 3.04 5.74
CA TYR A 104 -7.56 2.46 5.92
C TYR A 104 -6.68 3.35 6.81
N ARG A 105 -5.87 2.70 7.64
CA ARG A 105 -4.80 3.34 8.43
C ARG A 105 -3.44 2.79 8.00
N ARG A 106 -2.46 3.67 7.86
CA ARG A 106 -1.07 3.30 7.60
C ARG A 106 -0.32 3.11 8.92
N ASP A 107 0.51 2.07 8.97
CA ASP A 107 1.52 1.85 10.01
C ASP A 107 2.84 1.42 9.34
N PHE A 108 3.97 1.64 10.01
CA PHE A 108 5.26 1.01 9.64
C PHE A 108 5.37 -0.35 10.33
N MET A 109 5.79 -1.37 9.59
CA MET A 109 6.09 -2.69 10.18
C MET A 109 7.53 -2.79 10.67
N ASP A 110 8.40 -2.02 10.05
CA ASP A 110 9.83 -2.03 10.27
C ASP A 110 10.29 -0.94 11.23
N LYS A 111 11.43 -1.17 11.86
CA LYS A 111 12.18 -0.12 12.54
C LYS A 111 13.16 0.51 11.56
N ARG A 112 13.74 1.65 11.96
CA ARG A 112 14.74 2.33 11.15
C ARG A 112 15.89 1.39 10.75
N GLU A 113 16.38 0.58 11.69
CA GLU A 113 17.50 -0.33 11.44
C GLU A 113 17.13 -1.46 10.47
N ASP A 114 15.86 -1.86 10.40
CA ASP A 114 15.37 -2.86 9.46
C ASP A 114 15.34 -2.28 8.03
N SER A 115 14.95 -1.01 7.87
CA SER A 115 14.91 -0.32 6.57
C SER A 115 16.29 -0.14 5.93
N GLU A 116 17.35 -0.15 6.74
CA GLU A 116 18.74 0.01 6.31
C GLU A 116 19.39 -1.30 5.81
N ARG A 117 18.68 -2.44 5.88
CA ARG A 117 19.20 -3.77 5.47
C ARG A 117 19.25 -4.01 3.95
N GLY A 118 18.82 -3.05 3.15
CA GLY A 118 18.78 -3.15 1.70
C GLY A 118 17.37 -3.14 1.13
N VAL A 119 17.30 -3.05 -0.20
CA VAL A 119 16.05 -2.86 -0.95
C VAL A 119 15.18 -4.10 -0.89
N ILE A 120 13.89 -3.95 -0.56
CA ILE A 120 12.92 -5.03 -0.62
C ILE A 120 12.56 -5.28 -2.08
N LYS A 121 12.71 -6.53 -2.54
CA LYS A 121 12.40 -6.94 -3.92
C LYS A 121 11.15 -7.79 -4.05
N LYS A 122 10.72 -8.44 -2.96
CA LYS A 122 9.54 -9.30 -2.97
C LYS A 122 8.88 -9.34 -1.60
N ILE A 123 7.55 -9.39 -1.63
CA ILE A 123 6.69 -9.62 -0.47
C ILE A 123 5.73 -10.75 -0.86
N GLU A 124 5.55 -11.73 0.03
CA GLU A 124 4.60 -12.83 -0.15
C GLU A 124 3.89 -13.13 1.17
N GLY A 125 2.58 -13.39 1.12
CA GLY A 125 1.80 -13.81 2.27
C GLY A 125 1.65 -15.34 2.38
N GLY A 126 1.75 -15.89 3.60
CA GLY A 126 1.51 -17.31 3.87
C GLY A 126 1.00 -17.56 5.29
N GLY A 127 -0.22 -18.06 5.42
CA GLY A 127 -0.88 -18.28 6.71
C GLY A 127 -1.08 -16.96 7.49
N TYR A 128 -0.37 -16.82 8.62
CA TYR A 128 -0.34 -15.59 9.44
C TYR A 128 1.00 -14.84 9.31
N ARG A 129 1.79 -15.20 8.29
CA ARG A 129 3.14 -14.69 8.10
C ARG A 129 3.26 -13.93 6.79
N LEU A 130 4.14 -12.94 6.81
CA LEU A 130 4.60 -12.22 5.65
C LEU A 130 6.08 -12.56 5.44
N PHE A 131 6.45 -12.86 4.21
CA PHE A 131 7.80 -13.21 3.80
C PHE A 131 8.35 -12.09 2.93
N VAL A 132 9.54 -11.60 3.27
CA VAL A 132 10.17 -10.47 2.59
C VAL A 132 11.58 -10.86 2.16
N SER A 133 11.91 -10.64 0.88
CA SER A 133 13.26 -10.84 0.36
C SER A 133 13.89 -9.50 -0.01
N ARG A 134 15.16 -9.32 0.35
CA ARG A 134 15.93 -8.13 0.04
C ARG A 134 16.98 -8.39 -1.04
N GLU A 135 17.34 -7.35 -1.75
CA GLU A 135 18.46 -7.34 -2.71
C GLU A 135 19.76 -7.65 -2.00
N ASP A 136 20.59 -8.51 -2.60
CA ASP A 136 21.92 -8.90 -2.12
C ASP A 136 21.98 -9.46 -0.69
N VAL A 137 20.85 -9.96 -0.17
CA VAL A 137 20.78 -10.63 1.14
C VAL A 137 20.44 -12.11 0.96
N GLU A 138 21.32 -12.99 1.44
CA GLU A 138 21.04 -14.42 1.55
C GLU A 138 20.08 -14.68 2.73
N GLY A 139 18.78 -14.81 2.45
CA GLY A 139 17.77 -15.14 3.44
C GLY A 139 16.39 -14.57 3.13
N ILE A 140 15.38 -14.99 3.91
CA ILE A 140 14.01 -14.46 3.86
C ILE A 140 13.63 -13.95 5.24
N GLU A 141 13.24 -12.69 5.33
CA GLU A 141 12.66 -12.13 6.55
C GLU A 141 11.24 -12.66 6.72
N VAL A 142 10.91 -13.13 7.92
CA VAL A 142 9.58 -13.63 8.24
C VAL A 142 8.96 -12.75 9.32
N TRP A 143 7.91 -12.03 8.95
CA TRP A 143 7.15 -11.18 9.85
C TRP A 143 5.87 -11.92 10.25
N GLU A 144 5.60 -11.98 11.55
CA GLU A 144 4.41 -12.64 12.08
C GLU A 144 3.69 -11.68 13.03
N ARG A 145 2.39 -11.48 12.81
CA ARG A 145 1.53 -10.82 13.80
C ARG A 145 0.81 -11.91 14.60
N LEU A 146 0.89 -11.82 15.92
CA LEU A 146 0.04 -12.64 16.79
C LEU A 146 -1.41 -12.25 16.52
N ALA A 147 -2.25 -13.23 16.17
CA ALA A 147 -3.66 -13.05 15.78
C ALA A 147 -4.55 -12.37 16.86
N ASN A 148 -4.02 -12.09 18.05
CA ASN A 148 -4.77 -11.69 19.24
C ASN A 148 -4.46 -10.28 19.78
N LEU A 149 -3.80 -9.39 19.02
CA LEU A 149 -3.68 -7.98 19.40
C LEU A 149 -4.68 -7.10 18.63
N VAL A 150 -5.97 -7.34 18.89
CA VAL A 150 -7.00 -6.31 18.69
C VAL A 150 -6.91 -5.38 19.89
N ARG A 151 -6.52 -4.13 19.69
CA ARG A 151 -6.73 -3.04 20.66
C ARG A 151 -7.82 -2.14 20.12
#